data_AF-A0A7C7E3S5-F1
#
_entry.id   AF-A0A7C7E3S5-F1
#
_cell.length_a   1.000
_cell.length_b   1.000
_cell.length_c   1.000
_cell.angle_alpha   90.00
_cell.angle_beta   90.00
_cell.angle_gamma   90.00
#
_symmetry.space_group_name_H-M   'P 1'
#
loop_
_entity.id
_entity.type
_entity.pdbx_description
1 polymer ?
#
loop_
_entity_poly.entity_id
_entity_poly.type
_entity_poly.pdbx_seq_one_letter_code
_entity_poly.pdbx_strand_id
1 'polypeptide(L)'
;MLLALFYYEGKNFYGEKTSGIFETENKNSVAKKIKNQGFIPVKIRKIKTNSFSYKITTFLNKVNPMDLAVFCGQFAVMLDAGVTILESLTSIAKQTENRKIRDTIIDLTWHIKRGYTLAEACRNHHYIFS
;
A
#
# COMPACT_ATOMS: atom_id res chain seq x y z
N MET A 1 -2.87 -2.40 -23.92
CA MET A 1 -3.98 -1.63 -23.28
C MET A 1 -3.36 -0.60 -22.34
N LEU A 2 -3.88 0.63 -22.25
CA LEU A 2 -3.27 1.68 -21.41
C LEU A 2 -3.61 1.47 -19.93
N LEU A 3 -2.59 1.41 -19.08
CA LEU A 3 -2.76 1.38 -17.62
C LEU A 3 -3.12 2.77 -17.08
N ALA A 4 -3.89 2.80 -16.00
CA ALA A 4 -4.18 4.01 -15.26
C ALA A 4 -4.32 3.73 -13.76
N LEU A 5 -4.10 4.76 -12.95
CA LEU A 5 -4.32 4.71 -11.51
C LEU A 5 -5.80 4.88 -11.19
N PHE A 6 -6.31 3.99 -10.34
CA PHE A 6 -7.67 4.03 -9.82
C PHE A 6 -7.64 4.01 -8.30
N TYR A 7 -8.23 5.03 -7.69
CA TYR A 7 -8.50 5.03 -6.26
C TYR A 7 -9.75 4.19 -5.98
N TYR A 8 -9.70 3.40 -4.90
CA TYR A 8 -10.83 2.62 -4.43
C TYR A 8 -11.10 2.79 -2.94
N GLU A 9 -12.35 2.55 -2.56
CA GLU A 9 -12.78 2.27 -1.19
C GLU A 9 -13.66 1.02 -1.21
N GLY A 10 -13.49 0.16 -0.22
CA GLY A 10 -14.25 -1.06 -0.02
C GLY A 10 -14.59 -1.29 1.45
N LYS A 11 -15.60 -2.12 1.69
CA LYS A 11 -16.04 -2.50 3.04
C LYS A 11 -16.41 -3.98 3.07
N ASN A 12 -16.10 -4.70 4.13
CA ASN A 12 -16.55 -6.09 4.30
C ASN A 12 -17.82 -6.18 5.15
N PHE A 13 -18.35 -7.40 5.31
CA PHE A 13 -19.57 -7.66 6.08
C PHE A 13 -19.41 -7.35 7.59
N TYR A 14 -18.18 -7.33 8.11
CA TYR A 14 -17.89 -7.00 9.50
C TYR A 14 -17.77 -5.50 9.77
N GLY A 15 -17.87 -4.66 8.74
CA GLY A 15 -17.77 -3.22 8.91
C GLY A 15 -16.41 -2.63 8.55
N GLU A 16 -15.37 -3.47 8.39
CA GLU A 16 -14.00 -3.03 8.14
C GLU A 16 -13.90 -2.35 6.78
N LYS A 17 -13.18 -1.23 6.73
CA LYS A 17 -12.95 -0.47 5.51
C LYS A 17 -11.56 -0.78 4.97
N THR A 18 -11.42 -0.75 3.65
CA THR A 18 -10.14 -0.75 2.95
C THR A 18 -10.18 0.32 1.88
N SER A 19 -9.05 0.95 1.60
CA SER A 19 -8.91 1.89 0.49
C SER A 19 -7.49 1.84 -0.04
N GLY A 20 -7.29 2.31 -1.26
CA GLY A 20 -5.98 2.28 -1.87
C GLY A 20 -6.02 2.72 -3.32
N ILE A 21 -4.90 2.51 -4.00
CA ILE A 21 -4.75 2.81 -5.42
C ILE A 21 -4.28 1.55 -6.11
N PHE A 22 -4.97 1.18 -7.19
CA PHE A 22 -4.49 0.16 -8.11
C PHE A 22 -4.14 0.78 -9.45
N GLU A 23 -3.00 0.37 -10.00
CA GLU A 23 -2.72 0.52 -11.42
C GLU A 23 -3.33 -0.66 -12.18
N THR A 24 -4.20 -0.35 -13.13
CA THR A 24 -4.95 -1.35 -13.89
C THR A 24 -5.55 -0.73 -15.14
N GLU A 25 -6.02 -1.57 -16.05
CA GLU A 25 -6.63 -1.19 -17.33
C GLU A 25 -7.98 -0.49 -17.15
N ASN A 26 -8.80 -0.95 -16.19
CA ASN A 26 -10.16 -0.43 -16.00
C ASN A 26 -10.71 -0.62 -14.56
N LYS A 27 -11.87 -0.01 -14.29
CA LYS A 27 -12.58 -0.09 -13.00
C LYS A 27 -13.06 -1.51 -12.66
N ASN A 28 -13.37 -2.34 -13.64
CA ASN A 28 -13.87 -3.70 -13.40
C ASN A 28 -12.77 -4.59 -12.82
N SER A 29 -11.55 -4.45 -13.30
CA SER A 29 -10.37 -5.12 -12.76
C SER A 29 -10.09 -4.70 -11.30
N VAL A 30 -10.29 -3.41 -10.97
CA VAL A 30 -10.25 -2.93 -9.57
C VAL A 30 -11.32 -3.65 -8.73
N ALA A 31 -12.57 -3.64 -9.18
CA ALA A 31 -13.68 -4.27 -8.47
C ALA A 31 -13.45 -5.77 -8.25
N LYS A 32 -12.90 -6.47 -9.25
CA LYS A 32 -12.57 -7.90 -9.16
C LYS A 32 -11.49 -8.16 -8.10
N LYS A 33 -10.40 -7.38 -8.08
CA LYS A 33 -9.35 -7.49 -7.06
C LYS A 33 -9.92 -7.32 -5.66
N ILE A 34 -10.69 -6.27 -5.42
CA ILE A 34 -11.25 -5.96 -4.09
C ILE A 34 -12.26 -7.04 -3.65
N LYS A 35 -13.09 -7.53 -4.56
CA LYS A 35 -14.02 -8.65 -4.29
C LYS A 35 -13.28 -9.94 -3.92
N ASN A 36 -12.23 -10.29 -4.66
CA ASN A 36 -11.40 -11.46 -4.36
C ASN A 36 -10.75 -11.38 -2.98
N GLN A 37 -10.61 -10.17 -2.43
CA GLN A 37 -10.05 -9.89 -1.11
C GLN A 37 -11.11 -9.89 0.02
N GLY A 38 -12.36 -10.25 -0.30
CA GLY A 38 -13.47 -10.30 0.66
C GLY A 38 -14.09 -8.93 0.96
N PHE A 39 -13.83 -7.92 0.14
CA PHE A 39 -14.38 -6.57 0.30
C PHE A 39 -15.38 -6.24 -0.79
N ILE A 40 -16.46 -5.56 -0.41
CA ILE A 40 -17.47 -5.03 -1.31
C ILE A 40 -16.99 -3.64 -1.76
N PRO A 41 -16.86 -3.37 -3.08
CA PRO A 41 -16.49 -2.05 -3.58
C PRO A 41 -17.55 -1.01 -3.20
N VAL A 42 -17.11 0.09 -2.58
CA VAL A 42 -17.94 1.24 -2.22
C VAL A 42 -17.72 2.39 -3.20
N LYS A 43 -16.47 2.61 -3.62
CA LYS A 43 -16.11 3.71 -4.52
C LYS A 43 -14.95 3.30 -5.42
N ILE A 44 -15.02 3.59 -6.71
CA ILE A 44 -13.91 3.40 -7.66
C ILE A 44 -13.85 4.60 -8.61
N ARG A 45 -12.74 5.35 -8.58
CA ARG A 45 -12.52 6.54 -9.42
C ARG A 45 -11.17 6.49 -10.12
N LYS A 46 -11.15 6.84 -11.40
CA LYS A 46 -9.90 7.04 -12.16
C LYS A 46 -9.21 8.29 -11.63
N ILE A 47 -7.92 8.20 -11.35
CA ILE A 47 -7.09 9.33 -10.91
C ILE A 47 -6.59 10.06 -12.15
N LYS A 48 -6.82 11.37 -12.20
CA LYS A 48 -6.25 12.25 -13.22
C LYS A 48 -4.84 12.66 -12.76
N THR A 49 -3.81 11.94 -13.20
CA THR A 49 -2.41 12.17 -12.81
C THR A 49 -1.89 13.56 -13.17
N ASN A 50 -2.45 14.21 -14.20
CA ASN A 50 -2.10 15.59 -14.56
C ASN A 50 -2.83 16.67 -13.73
N SER A 51 -3.70 16.32 -12.79
CA SER A 51 -4.42 17.31 -11.98
C SER A 51 -3.51 17.92 -10.90
N PHE A 52 -3.70 19.21 -10.64
CA PHE A 52 -3.04 19.93 -9.53
C PHE A 52 -3.29 19.27 -8.17
N SER A 53 -4.52 18.78 -7.95
CA SER A 53 -4.88 18.04 -6.74
C SER A 53 -4.05 16.77 -6.56
N TYR A 54 -3.81 16.01 -7.63
CA TYR A 54 -2.97 14.82 -7.60
C TYR A 54 -1.52 15.17 -7.25
N LYS A 55 -0.94 16.20 -7.87
CA LYS A 55 0.43 16.64 -7.59
C LYS A 55 0.63 17.02 -6.13
N ILE A 56 -0.34 17.74 -5.55
CA ILE A 56 -0.33 18.08 -4.12
C ILE A 56 -0.45 16.85 -3.23
N THR A 57 -1.36 15.92 -3.54
CA THR A 57 -1.49 14.69 -2.74
C THR A 57 -0.24 13.83 -2.82
N THR A 58 0.40 13.74 -4.00
CA THR A 58 1.66 13.02 -4.16
C THR A 58 2.76 13.67 -3.35
N PHE A 59 2.90 14.99 -3.40
CA PHE A 59 3.92 15.71 -2.65
C PHE A 59 3.73 15.56 -1.13
N LEU A 60 2.49 15.67 -0.65
CA LEU A 60 2.17 15.54 0.77
C LEU A 60 2.32 14.11 1.29
N ASN A 61 2.03 13.10 0.47
CA ASN A 61 2.12 11.69 0.88
C ASN A 61 3.47 11.05 0.60
N LYS A 62 4.40 11.78 -0.03
CA LYS A 62 5.76 11.30 -0.24
C LYS A 62 6.49 11.16 1.10
N VAL A 63 7.33 10.13 1.17
CA VAL A 63 8.23 9.88 2.29
C VAL A 63 9.63 10.36 1.91
N ASN A 64 10.42 10.76 2.92
CA ASN A 64 11.82 11.12 2.72
C ASN A 64 12.60 9.89 2.20
N PRO A 65 13.33 10.01 1.08
CA PRO A 65 14.13 8.91 0.54
C PRO A 65 15.10 8.28 1.55
N MET A 66 15.65 9.08 2.47
CA MET A 66 16.56 8.57 3.51
C MET A 66 15.85 7.60 4.45
N ASP A 67 14.65 7.96 4.91
CA ASP A 67 13.90 7.10 5.84
C ASP A 67 13.46 5.79 5.15
N LEU A 68 13.14 5.86 3.84
CA LEU A 68 12.85 4.68 3.04
C LEU A 68 14.09 3.78 2.87
N ALA A 69 15.27 4.37 2.65
CA ALA A 69 16.52 3.64 2.57
C ALA A 69 16.85 2.92 3.89
N VAL A 70 16.63 3.58 5.03
CA VAL A 70 16.78 2.96 6.36
C VAL A 70 15.85 1.76 6.53
N PHE A 71 14.57 1.91 6.18
CA PHE A 71 13.61 0.80 6.19
C PHE A 71 14.08 -0.37 5.32
N CYS A 72 14.45 -0.11 4.07
CA CYS A 72 14.90 -1.15 3.14
C CYS A 72 16.16 -1.86 3.64
N GLY A 73 17.12 -1.13 4.21
CA GLY A 73 18.33 -1.70 4.78
C GLY A 73 18.05 -2.59 5.98
N GLN A 74 17.24 -2.12 6.94
CA GLN A 74 16.83 -2.93 8.09
C GLN A 74 16.06 -4.18 7.66
N PHE A 75 15.16 -4.04 6.70
CA PHE A 75 14.37 -5.15 6.18
C PHE A 75 15.26 -6.20 5.50
N ALA A 76 16.21 -5.77 4.65
CA ALA A 76 17.16 -6.68 4.00
C ALA A 76 18.00 -7.46 5.04
N VAL A 77 18.56 -6.78 6.05
CA VAL A 77 19.35 -7.43 7.11
C VAL A 77 18.54 -8.50 7.84
N MET A 78 17.28 -8.22 8.16
CA MET A 78 16.42 -9.19 8.84
C MET A 78 16.09 -10.40 7.95
N LEU A 79 15.84 -10.18 6.65
CA LEU A 79 15.59 -11.27 5.70
C LEU A 79 16.85 -12.13 5.49
N ASP A 80 18.02 -11.51 5.37
CA ASP A 80 19.31 -12.21 5.25
C ASP A 80 19.61 -13.04 6.49
N ALA A 81 19.20 -12.57 7.67
CA ALA A 81 19.29 -13.31 8.93
C ALA A 81 18.23 -14.44 9.06
N GLY A 82 17.36 -14.63 8.06
CA GLY A 82 16.33 -15.67 8.05
C GLY A 82 15.08 -15.32 8.87
N VAL A 83 14.91 -14.07 9.29
CA VAL A 83 13.69 -13.63 10.00
C VAL A 83 12.52 -13.57 9.01
N THR A 84 11.34 -13.98 9.46
CA THR A 84 10.16 -13.99 8.60
C THR A 84 9.72 -12.56 8.23
N ILE A 85 9.18 -12.38 7.01
CA ILE A 85 8.70 -11.07 6.52
C ILE A 85 7.77 -10.39 7.55
N LEU A 86 6.85 -11.14 8.15
CA LEU A 86 5.88 -10.60 9.11
C LEU A 86 6.55 -10.10 10.40
N GLU A 87 7.53 -10.83 10.91
CA GLU A 87 8.29 -10.43 12.10
C GLU A 87 9.20 -9.24 11.79
N SER A 88 9.85 -9.24 10.62
CA SER A 88 10.69 -8.12 10.17
C SER A 88 9.89 -6.82 10.11
N LEU A 89 8.75 -6.83 9.42
CA LEU A 89 7.88 -5.65 9.32
C LEU A 89 7.37 -5.21 10.70
N THR A 90 6.95 -6.15 11.55
CA THR A 90 6.46 -5.84 12.90
C THR A 90 7.57 -5.22 13.76
N SER A 91 8.80 -5.72 13.67
CA SER A 91 9.95 -5.22 14.43
C SER A 91 10.37 -3.82 13.97
N ILE A 92 10.47 -3.61 12.66
CA ILE A 92 10.86 -2.32 12.08
C ILE A 92 9.81 -1.25 12.37
N ALA A 93 8.51 -1.59 12.28
CA ALA A 93 7.42 -0.65 12.61
C ALA A 93 7.53 -0.11 14.04
N LYS A 94 7.93 -0.94 15.02
CA LYS A 94 8.11 -0.52 16.42
C LYS A 94 9.27 0.45 16.61
N GLN A 95 10.30 0.38 15.77
CA GLN A 95 11.50 1.20 15.84
C GLN A 95 11.43 2.43 14.93
N THR A 96 10.42 2.51 14.04
CA THR A 96 10.30 3.61 13.08
C THR A 96 9.74 4.86 13.76
N GLU A 97 10.56 5.92 13.80
CA GLU A 97 10.17 7.23 14.31
C GLU A 97 9.25 7.98 13.34
N ASN A 98 9.55 7.93 12.04
CA ASN A 98 8.73 8.59 11.02
C ASN A 98 7.33 7.95 10.98
N ARG A 99 6.34 8.69 11.46
CA ARG A 99 4.95 8.23 11.53
C ARG A 99 4.40 7.74 10.19
N LYS A 100 4.70 8.40 9.07
CA LYS A 100 4.16 7.99 7.76
C LYS A 100 4.70 6.63 7.34
N ILE A 101 6.00 6.39 7.53
CA ILE A 101 6.59 5.08 7.24
C ILE A 101 6.05 4.04 8.20
N ARG A 102 5.99 4.35 9.49
CA ARG A 102 5.45 3.41 10.48
C ARG A 102 4.04 2.96 10.13
N ASP A 103 3.16 3.92 9.84
CA ASP A 103 1.77 3.64 9.45
C ASP A 103 1.71 2.81 8.15
N THR A 104 2.62 3.07 7.21
CA THR A 104 2.77 2.28 5.97
C THR A 104 3.22 0.85 6.25
N ILE A 105 4.22 0.63 7.10
CA ILE A 105 4.71 -0.72 7.45
C ILE A 105 3.62 -1.51 8.19
N ILE A 106 2.84 -0.86 9.05
CA ILE A 106 1.70 -1.48 9.73
C ILE A 106 0.66 -1.95 8.72
N ASP A 107 0.34 -1.12 7.72
CA ASP A 107 -0.63 -1.47 6.68
C ASP A 107 -0.12 -2.61 5.77
N LEU A 108 1.16 -2.57 5.38
CA LEU A 108 1.83 -3.69 4.70
C LEU A 108 1.69 -4.99 5.50
N THR A 109 1.97 -4.94 6.81
CA THR A 109 1.86 -6.09 7.72
C THR A 109 0.43 -6.62 7.76
N TRP A 110 -0.56 -5.73 7.82
CA TRP A 110 -1.98 -6.10 7.80
C TRP A 110 -2.38 -6.79 6.50
N HIS A 111 -1.94 -6.26 5.35
CA HIS A 111 -2.20 -6.86 4.04
C HIS A 111 -1.56 -8.25 3.91
N ILE A 112 -0.29 -8.41 4.30
CA ILE A 112 0.41 -9.70 4.20
C ILE A 112 -0.23 -10.75 5.11
N LYS A 113 -0.67 -10.39 6.32
CA LYS A 113 -1.44 -11.29 7.21
C LYS A 113 -2.72 -11.82 6.57
N ARG A 114 -3.29 -11.10 5.61
CA ARG A 114 -4.50 -11.48 4.87
C ARG A 114 -4.19 -12.23 3.57
N GLY A 115 -2.93 -12.63 3.35
CA GLY A 115 -2.51 -13.45 2.21
C GLY A 115 -2.07 -12.65 0.97
N TYR A 116 -1.88 -11.33 1.09
CA TYR A 116 -1.34 -10.54 -0.02
C TYR A 116 0.15 -10.80 -0.15
N THR A 117 0.63 -10.83 -1.39
CA THR A 117 2.08 -10.80 -1.63
C THR A 117 2.64 -9.44 -1.19
N LEU A 118 3.93 -9.41 -0.82
CA LEU A 118 4.62 -8.16 -0.50
C LEU A 118 4.52 -7.14 -1.65
N ALA A 119 4.65 -7.61 -2.89
CA ALA A 119 4.53 -6.76 -4.08
C ALA A 119 3.13 -6.14 -4.24
N GLU A 120 2.06 -6.87 -3.93
CA GLU A 120 0.71 -6.32 -3.94
C GLU A 120 0.50 -5.30 -2.84
N ALA A 121 0.98 -5.58 -1.63
CA ALA A 121 0.89 -4.66 -0.50
C ALA A 121 1.66 -3.36 -0.80
N CYS A 122 2.89 -3.42 -1.32
CA CYS A 122 3.67 -2.24 -1.69
C CYS A 122 2.98 -1.39 -2.76
N ARG A 123 2.35 -2.02 -3.77
CA ARG A 123 1.62 -1.30 -4.84
C ARG A 123 0.45 -0.46 -4.32
N ASN A 124 -0.17 -0.84 -3.20
CA ASN A 124 -1.23 -0.03 -2.58
C ASN A 124 -0.70 1.31 -2.04
N HIS A 125 0.60 1.39 -1.76
CA HIS A 125 1.29 2.60 -1.28
C HIS A 125 2.12 3.26 -2.38
N HIS A 126 1.51 3.50 -3.54
CA HIS A 126 2.16 4.04 -4.76
C HIS A 126 2.93 5.37 -4.57
N TYR A 127 2.62 6.15 -3.52
CA TYR A 127 3.35 7.40 -3.23
C TYR A 127 4.69 7.17 -2.49
N ILE A 128 4.92 5.95 -2.00
CA ILE A 128 6.07 5.57 -1.17
C ILE A 128 6.89 4.51 -1.88
N PHE A 129 6.25 3.46 -2.39
CA PHE A 129 6.88 2.43 -3.20
C PHE A 129 6.43 2.62 -4.65
N SER A 130 7.37 3.09 -5.48
CA SER A 130 7.19 3.34 -6.92
C SER A 130 7.76 2.21 -7.74
#